data_AF-A0A661REI4-F1
#
_entry.id   AF-A0A661REI4-F1
#
_cell.length_a   1.000
_cell.length_b   1.000
_cell.length_c   1.000
_cell.angle_alpha   90.00
_cell.angle_beta   90.00
_cell.angle_gamma   90.00
#
_symmetry.space_group_name_H-M   'P 1'
#
loop_
_entity.id
_entity.type
_entity.pdbx_description
1 polymer ?
#
loop_
_entity_poly.entity_id
_entity_poly.type
_entity_poly.pdbx_seq_one_letter_code
_entity_poly.pdbx_strand_id
1 'polypeptide(L)'
;MNKQRLFLLVGIVLFLGGCSLAPKYTQPKAPIPVEWPQGAVYKTARAEPGAAAVPVLKWREFFTDQRLQKLIETALNNNRDLRLAALNVERARALYGVQRAEVFPSVSAIGSGTKRHSASDLTRPGEPRTTKQYSVNLGIASWEIDFFGRIRSLKEQALQQYLATEEARRSAQISLVSEVARVYLALA
;
A
#
# COMPACT_ATOMS: atom_id res chain seq x y z
N MET A 1 -5.82 -19.19 44.21
CA MET A 1 -5.25 -18.09 43.40
C MET A 1 -6.03 -16.81 43.73
N ASN A 2 -5.43 -15.83 44.39
CA ASN A 2 -6.16 -14.67 44.94
C ASN A 2 -6.81 -13.84 43.83
N LYS A 3 -8.12 -13.59 43.94
CA LYS A 3 -8.89 -12.76 42.99
C LYS A 3 -8.23 -11.39 42.75
N GLN A 4 -7.60 -10.82 43.77
CA GLN A 4 -6.81 -9.58 43.66
C GLN A 4 -5.58 -9.71 42.74
N ARG A 5 -4.85 -10.84 42.76
CA ARG A 5 -3.71 -11.07 41.85
C ARG A 5 -4.17 -11.25 40.40
N LEU A 6 -5.34 -11.84 40.21
CA LEU A 6 -5.96 -11.98 38.88
C LEU A 6 -6.38 -10.62 38.31
N PHE A 7 -7.02 -9.76 39.12
CA PHE A 7 -7.37 -8.39 38.70
C PHE A 7 -6.14 -7.54 38.39
N LEU A 8 -5.05 -7.67 39.15
CA LEU A 8 -3.82 -6.92 38.92
C LEU A 8 -3.12 -7.34 37.63
N LEU A 9 -3.10 -8.64 37.31
CA LEU A 9 -2.59 -9.17 36.04
C LEU A 9 -3.43 -8.69 34.84
N VAL A 10 -4.77 -8.71 34.96
CA VAL A 10 -5.67 -8.20 33.91
C VAL A 10 -5.48 -6.70 33.68
N GLY A 11 -5.31 -5.92 34.75
CA GLY A 11 -5.03 -4.49 34.66
C GLY A 11 -3.72 -4.18 33.92
N ILE A 12 -2.64 -4.91 34.22
CA ILE A 12 -1.34 -4.75 33.54
C ILE A 12 -1.46 -5.09 32.04
N VAL A 13 -2.19 -6.14 31.67
CA VAL A 13 -2.42 -6.52 30.27
C VAL A 13 -3.24 -5.46 29.51
N LEU A 14 -4.20 -4.80 30.16
CA LEU A 14 -4.99 -3.71 29.58
C LEU A 14 -4.16 -2.43 29.33
N PHE A 15 -3.17 -2.13 30.18
CA PHE A 15 -2.29 -0.97 30.00
C PHE A 15 -1.13 -1.20 29.02
N LEU A 16 -0.88 -2.45 28.61
CA LEU A 16 0.09 -2.80 27.56
C LEU A 16 -0.50 -2.66 26.14
N GLY A 17 -1.64 -1.95 25.98
CA GLY A 17 -2.24 -1.66 24.68
C GLY A 17 -1.20 -1.07 23.73
N GLY A 18 -0.76 -1.87 22.75
CA GLY A 18 0.43 -1.59 21.96
C GLY A 18 0.37 -0.22 21.30
N CYS A 19 1.26 0.67 21.70
CA CYS A 19 1.40 2.01 21.16
C CYS A 19 1.72 1.94 19.65
N SER A 20 1.12 2.86 18.88
CA SER A 20 1.67 3.26 17.59
C SER A 20 2.36 4.59 17.79
N LEU A 21 3.60 4.71 17.30
CA LEU A 21 4.37 5.95 17.32
C LEU A 21 4.13 6.81 16.07
N ALA A 22 3.25 6.37 15.17
CA ALA A 22 2.89 7.16 13.98
C ALA A 22 2.19 8.47 14.40
N PRO A 23 2.63 9.64 13.91
CA PRO A 23 1.96 10.89 14.20
C PRO A 23 0.56 10.89 13.59
N LYS A 24 -0.34 11.66 14.20
CA LYS A 24 -1.67 11.89 13.61
C LYS A 24 -1.52 12.68 12.32
N TYR A 25 -2.13 12.21 11.24
CA TYR A 25 -2.16 12.93 9.98
C TYR A 25 -2.99 14.22 10.12
N THR A 26 -2.40 15.35 9.73
CA THR A 26 -3.08 16.63 9.59
C THR A 26 -2.87 17.13 8.16
N GLN A 27 -3.96 17.34 7.42
CA GLN A 27 -3.86 17.81 6.05
C GLN A 27 -3.32 19.24 6.03
N PRO A 28 -2.22 19.52 5.29
CA PRO A 28 -1.72 20.88 5.14
C PRO A 28 -2.77 21.78 4.47
N LYS A 29 -2.84 23.04 4.91
CA LYS A 29 -3.67 24.05 4.23
C LYS A 29 -3.11 24.29 2.82
N ALA A 30 -3.98 24.31 1.82
CA ALA A 30 -3.58 24.54 0.43
C ALA A 30 -3.05 25.98 0.27
N PRO A 31 -1.83 26.18 -0.27
CA PRO A 31 -1.22 27.50 -0.42
C PRO A 31 -1.72 28.21 -1.69
N ILE A 32 -3.04 28.24 -1.89
CA ILE A 32 -3.70 28.85 -3.05
C ILE A 32 -4.85 29.74 -2.59
N PRO A 33 -5.25 30.73 -3.42
CA PRO A 33 -6.48 31.47 -3.17
C PRO A 33 -7.69 30.54 -3.06
N VAL A 34 -8.62 30.87 -2.17
CA VAL A 34 -9.88 30.13 -1.98
C VAL A 34 -10.80 30.29 -3.21
N GLU A 35 -10.67 31.41 -3.92
CA GLU A 35 -11.47 31.74 -5.09
C GLU A 35 -10.60 31.88 -6.34
N TRP A 36 -11.19 31.57 -7.50
CA TRP A 36 -10.55 31.81 -8.79
C TRP A 36 -10.40 33.31 -9.07
N PRO A 37 -9.42 33.72 -9.89
CA PRO A 37 -9.30 35.11 -10.34
C PRO A 37 -10.58 35.62 -11.01
N GLN A 38 -10.90 36.90 -10.80
CA GLN A 38 -12.05 37.57 -11.41
C GLN A 38 -11.58 38.63 -12.43
N GLY A 39 -12.39 38.94 -13.46
CA GLY A 39 -12.08 39.98 -14.44
C GLY A 39 -12.76 39.77 -15.79
N ALA A 40 -12.49 40.65 -16.77
CA ALA A 40 -13.14 40.62 -18.08
C ALA A 40 -12.97 39.29 -18.85
N VAL A 41 -11.85 38.59 -18.63
CA VAL A 41 -11.55 37.27 -19.23
C VAL A 41 -12.13 36.12 -18.38
N TYR A 42 -12.31 36.35 -17.08
CA TYR A 42 -12.89 35.40 -16.13
C TYR A 42 -14.35 35.77 -15.89
N LYS A 43 -15.22 35.39 -16.83
CA LYS A 43 -16.67 35.51 -16.61
C LYS A 43 -17.01 34.75 -15.33
N THR A 44 -17.75 35.38 -14.42
CA THR A 44 -18.21 34.76 -13.18
C THR A 44 -18.97 33.49 -13.54
N ALA A 45 -18.34 32.34 -13.31
CA ALA A 45 -19.01 31.06 -13.39
C ALA A 45 -20.02 31.02 -12.25
N ARG A 46 -21.26 31.43 -12.53
CA ARG A 46 -22.37 31.24 -11.61
C ARG A 46 -22.53 29.73 -11.47
N ALA A 47 -22.09 29.18 -10.34
CA ALA A 47 -22.43 27.82 -9.99
C ALA A 47 -23.96 27.77 -9.89
N GLU A 48 -24.60 27.19 -10.91
CA GLU A 48 -26.03 26.94 -10.89
C GLU A 48 -26.35 26.08 -9.66
N PRO A 49 -27.35 26.46 -8.82
CA PRO A 49 -27.76 25.63 -7.69
C PRO A 49 -28.19 24.25 -8.20
N GLY A 50 -27.41 23.20 -7.86
CA GLY A 50 -27.66 21.83 -8.31
C GLY A 50 -26.83 21.37 -9.52
N ALA A 51 -25.93 22.20 -10.05
CA ALA A 51 -24.92 21.73 -11.00
C ALA A 51 -24.03 20.69 -10.31
N ALA A 52 -23.99 19.49 -10.88
CA ALA A 52 -23.15 18.42 -10.37
C ALA A 52 -21.68 18.88 -10.38
N ALA A 53 -20.99 18.75 -9.24
CA ALA A 53 -19.56 19.00 -9.20
C ALA A 53 -18.89 18.17 -10.31
N VAL A 54 -17.93 18.75 -11.04
CA VAL A 54 -17.17 18.08 -12.12
C VAL A 54 -16.75 16.62 -11.81
N PRO A 55 -16.35 16.25 -10.57
CA PRO A 55 -16.08 14.84 -10.24
C PRO A 55 -17.26 13.86 -10.35
N VAL A 56 -18.50 14.33 -10.50
CA VAL A 56 -19.74 13.53 -10.62
C VAL A 56 -20.15 13.32 -12.08
N LEU A 57 -19.75 14.21 -13.00
CA LEU A 57 -20.10 14.11 -14.43
C LEU A 57 -19.32 12.97 -15.10
N LYS A 58 -20.05 12.00 -15.66
CA LYS A 58 -19.44 10.92 -16.44
C LYS A 58 -19.01 11.48 -17.80
N TRP A 59 -17.85 11.04 -18.30
CA TRP A 59 -17.35 11.50 -19.61
C TRP A 59 -18.34 11.26 -20.77
N ARG A 60 -19.19 10.22 -20.67
CA ARG A 60 -20.27 9.94 -21.64
C ARG A 60 -21.36 11.01 -21.68
N GLU A 61 -21.60 11.69 -20.55
CA GLU A 61 -22.57 12.78 -20.45
C GLU A 61 -21.97 14.11 -20.94
N PHE A 62 -20.64 14.24 -20.84
CA PHE A 62 -19.91 15.44 -21.27
C PHE A 62 -19.67 15.47 -22.78
N PHE A 63 -19.19 14.38 -23.37
CA PHE A 63 -18.93 14.30 -24.81
C PHE A 63 -20.18 13.80 -25.54
N THR A 64 -20.83 14.66 -26.32
CA THR A 64 -22.10 14.33 -27.00
C THR A 64 -21.92 13.60 -28.35
N ASP A 65 -20.75 13.73 -28.99
CA ASP A 65 -20.46 13.06 -30.26
C ASP A 65 -20.27 11.54 -30.05
N GLN A 66 -21.16 10.74 -30.66
CA GLN A 66 -21.16 9.28 -30.58
C GLN A 66 -19.87 8.64 -31.13
N ARG A 67 -19.26 9.22 -32.18
CA ARG A 67 -18.01 8.71 -32.75
C ARG A 67 -16.87 8.88 -31.75
N LEU A 68 -16.79 10.06 -31.14
CA LEU A 68 -15.81 10.33 -30.08
C LEU A 68 -16.02 9.41 -28.88
N GLN A 69 -17.26 9.21 -28.43
CA GLN A 69 -17.54 8.28 -27.33
C GLN A 69 -17.04 6.87 -27.63
N LYS A 70 -17.25 6.36 -28.85
CA LYS A 70 -16.79 5.04 -29.28
C LYS A 70 -15.26 4.95 -29.31
N LEU A 71 -14.57 6.02 -29.72
CA LEU A 71 -13.11 6.08 -29.70
C LEU A 71 -12.56 6.10 -28.27
N ILE A 72 -13.15 6.88 -27.37
CA ILE A 72 -12.79 6.89 -25.95
C ILE A 72 -12.96 5.50 -25.36
N GLU A 73 -14.08 4.84 -25.59
CA GLU A 73 -14.33 3.48 -25.12
C GLU A 73 -13.31 2.47 -25.67
N THR A 74 -12.99 2.57 -26.96
CA THR A 74 -11.96 1.73 -27.59
C THR A 74 -10.60 1.97 -26.95
N ALA A 75 -10.23 3.23 -26.68
CA ALA A 75 -8.97 3.58 -26.02
C ALA A 75 -8.91 3.07 -24.58
N LEU A 76 -9.97 3.25 -23.79
CA LEU A 76 -10.05 2.74 -22.41
C LEU A 76 -9.86 1.23 -22.32
N ASN A 77 -10.34 0.48 -23.31
CA ASN A 77 -10.22 -0.98 -23.35
C ASN A 77 -8.87 -1.48 -23.88
N ASN A 78 -8.16 -0.69 -24.70
CA ASN A 78 -6.99 -1.16 -25.45
C ASN A 78 -5.68 -0.45 -25.11
N ASN A 79 -5.72 0.72 -24.50
CA ASN A 79 -4.54 1.52 -24.22
C ASN A 79 -3.59 0.79 -23.23
N ARG A 80 -2.32 0.68 -23.63
CA ARG A 80 -1.31 -0.10 -22.88
C ARG A 80 -0.81 0.64 -21.65
N ASP A 81 -0.79 1.96 -21.66
CA ASP A 81 -0.37 2.77 -20.51
C ASP A 81 -1.42 2.70 -19.40
N LEU A 82 -2.71 2.77 -19.74
CA LEU A 82 -3.79 2.56 -18.78
C LEU A 82 -3.77 1.14 -18.21
N ARG A 83 -3.45 0.13 -19.04
CA ARG A 83 -3.25 -1.24 -18.57
C ARG A 83 -2.06 -1.36 -17.62
N LEU A 84 -0.95 -0.68 -17.91
CA LEU A 84 0.22 -0.64 -17.03
C LEU A 84 -0.12 0.06 -15.71
N ALA A 85 -0.88 1.14 -15.74
CA ALA A 85 -1.37 1.80 -14.53
C ALA A 85 -2.24 0.87 -13.67
N ALA A 86 -3.12 0.06 -14.28
CA ALA A 86 -3.90 -0.95 -13.57
C ALA A 86 -3.03 -2.05 -12.95
N LEU A 87 -2.02 -2.54 -13.67
CA LEU A 87 -1.07 -3.54 -13.14
C LEU A 87 -0.21 -2.98 -12.01
N ASN A 88 0.11 -1.68 -12.02
CA ASN A 88 0.82 -1.03 -10.92
C ASN A 88 -0.02 -1.02 -9.63
N VAL A 89 -1.35 -0.86 -9.74
CA VAL A 89 -2.28 -0.99 -8.61
C VAL A 89 -2.25 -2.41 -8.04
N GLU A 90 -2.31 -3.43 -8.89
CA GLU A 90 -2.22 -4.84 -8.47
C GLU A 90 -0.88 -5.16 -7.79
N ARG A 91 0.22 -4.64 -8.35
CA ARG A 91 1.56 -4.76 -7.75
C ARG A 91 1.60 -4.13 -6.36
N ALA A 92 1.10 -2.91 -6.20
CA ALA A 92 1.08 -2.23 -4.91
C ALA A 92 0.19 -2.99 -3.90
N ARG A 93 -0.94 -3.53 -4.34
CA ARG A 93 -1.80 -4.38 -3.53
C ARG A 93 -1.10 -5.65 -3.06
N ALA A 94 -0.33 -6.29 -3.93
CA ALA A 94 0.45 -7.48 -3.59
C ALA A 94 1.55 -7.15 -2.56
N LEU A 95 2.26 -6.03 -2.74
CA LEU A 95 3.27 -5.55 -1.78
C LEU A 95 2.65 -5.23 -0.41
N TYR A 96 1.47 -4.60 -0.38
CA TYR A 96 0.70 -4.43 0.85
C TYR A 96 0.36 -5.78 1.49
N GLY A 97 -0.02 -6.78 0.69
CA GLY A 97 -0.26 -8.15 1.17
C GLY A 97 0.96 -8.77 1.86
N VAL A 98 2.16 -8.60 1.28
CA VAL A 98 3.44 -9.06 1.88
C VAL A 98 3.68 -8.35 3.21
N GLN A 99 3.59 -7.02 3.25
CA GLN A 99 3.78 -6.24 4.48
C GLN A 99 2.76 -6.58 5.57
N ARG A 100 1.50 -6.87 5.19
CA ARG A 100 0.47 -7.32 6.12
C ARG A 100 0.79 -8.68 6.72
N ALA A 101 1.44 -9.57 5.96
CA ALA A 101 1.79 -10.91 6.42
C ALA A 101 2.83 -10.88 7.55
N GLU A 102 3.70 -9.87 7.60
CA GLU A 102 4.74 -9.72 8.63
C GLU A 102 4.18 -9.52 10.05
N VAL A 103 2.90 -9.12 10.19
CA VAL A 103 2.22 -9.05 11.50
C VAL A 103 2.07 -10.45 12.12
N PHE A 104 2.02 -11.50 11.28
CA PHE A 104 1.82 -12.86 11.72
C PHE A 104 3.14 -13.63 11.77
N PRO A 105 3.28 -14.59 12.70
CA PRO A 105 4.44 -15.47 12.71
C PRO A 105 4.45 -16.34 11.45
N SER A 106 5.60 -16.42 10.78
CA SER A 106 5.82 -17.40 9.71
C SER A 106 6.17 -18.76 10.32
N VAL A 107 5.49 -19.80 9.86
CA VAL A 107 5.78 -21.18 10.25
C VAL A 107 6.52 -21.85 9.11
N SER A 108 7.67 -22.45 9.42
CA SER A 108 8.52 -23.11 8.42
C SER A 108 9.06 -24.43 8.94
N ALA A 109 9.33 -25.35 8.02
CA ALA A 109 10.08 -26.57 8.28
C ALA A 109 11.52 -26.40 7.77
N ILE A 110 12.51 -26.57 8.64
CA ILE A 110 13.92 -26.34 8.32
C ILE A 110 14.71 -27.59 8.68
N GLY A 111 15.37 -28.17 7.68
CA GLY A 111 16.41 -29.19 7.86
C GLY A 111 17.80 -28.57 7.79
N SER A 112 18.69 -28.94 8.70
CA SER A 112 20.09 -28.50 8.68
C SER A 112 21.04 -29.65 8.97
N GLY A 113 22.24 -29.59 8.38
CA GLY A 113 23.30 -30.57 8.58
C GLY A 113 24.66 -29.87 8.62
N THR A 114 25.42 -30.10 9.68
CA THR A 114 26.76 -29.51 9.86
C THR A 114 27.76 -30.63 10.08
N LYS A 115 28.87 -30.58 9.34
CA LYS A 115 30.06 -31.42 9.57
C LYS A 115 31.23 -30.50 9.90
N ARG A 116 31.80 -30.65 11.09
CA ARG A 116 32.95 -29.87 11.55
C ARG A 116 34.11 -30.81 11.85
N HIS A 117 35.26 -30.53 11.25
CA HIS A 117 36.53 -31.12 11.68
C HIS A 117 37.21 -30.13 12.63
N SER A 118 37.59 -30.61 13.81
CA SER A 118 38.33 -29.85 14.81
C SER A 118 39.72 -30.46 14.93
N ALA A 119 40.75 -29.62 14.80
CA ALA A 119 42.13 -30.00 15.03
C ALA A 119 42.39 -30.31 16.51
N SER A 120 43.47 -31.04 16.77
CA SER A 120 43.86 -31.57 18.09
C SER A 120 43.97 -30.49 19.16
N ASP A 121 44.48 -29.31 18.81
CA ASP A 121 44.65 -28.13 19.66
C ASP A 121 43.32 -27.51 20.14
N LEU A 122 42.22 -27.74 19.40
CA LEU A 122 40.88 -27.21 19.70
C LEU A 122 39.97 -28.22 20.41
N THR A 123 40.45 -29.44 20.64
CA THR A 123 39.68 -30.54 21.26
C THR A 123 40.30 -30.98 22.57
N ARG A 124 39.51 -31.17 23.64
CA ARG A 124 39.97 -31.89 24.85
C ARG A 124 39.46 -33.33 24.75
N PRO A 125 40.33 -34.38 24.81
CA PRO A 125 41.68 -34.42 25.39
C PRO A 125 42.87 -34.27 24.41
N GLY A 126 42.71 -33.65 23.23
CA GLY A 126 43.82 -33.37 22.30
C GLY A 126 43.81 -34.16 20.98
N GLU A 127 42.72 -34.88 20.68
CA GLU A 127 42.62 -35.74 19.49
C GLU A 127 41.73 -35.12 18.41
N PRO A 128 42.15 -35.10 17.13
CA PRO A 128 41.37 -34.50 16.06
C PRO A 128 40.02 -35.21 15.92
N ARG A 129 38.94 -34.41 15.88
CA ARG A 129 37.57 -34.93 15.93
C ARG A 129 36.73 -34.41 14.78
N THR A 130 36.00 -35.30 14.13
CA THR A 130 34.97 -34.92 13.16
C THR A 130 33.59 -35.11 13.78
N THR A 131 32.87 -34.00 13.97
CA THR A 131 31.51 -33.98 14.50
C THR A 131 30.53 -33.75 13.36
N LYS A 132 29.48 -34.57 13.29
CA LYS A 132 28.33 -34.41 12.39
C LYS A 132 27.09 -34.15 13.23
N GLN A 133 26.29 -33.16 12.85
CA GLN A 133 25.03 -32.84 13.50
C GLN A 133 23.98 -32.62 12.42
N TYR A 134 22.82 -33.25 12.58
CA TYR A 134 21.66 -33.07 11.71
C TYR A 134 20.46 -32.68 12.58
N SER A 135 19.64 -31.75 12.11
CA SER A 135 18.39 -31.37 12.79
C SER A 135 17.29 -31.08 11.78
N VAL A 136 16.06 -31.38 12.16
CA VAL A 136 14.84 -31.03 11.42
C VAL A 136 13.91 -30.36 12.44
N ASN A 137 13.46 -29.14 12.14
CA ASN A 137 12.62 -28.36 13.04
C ASN A 137 11.39 -27.88 12.27
N LEU A 138 10.24 -27.87 12.94
CA LEU A 138 9.01 -27.20 12.49
C LEU A 138 8.66 -26.14 13.52
N GLY A 139 8.55 -24.89 13.10
CA GLY A 139 8.20 -23.82 14.02
C GLY A 139 8.41 -22.42 13.45
N ILE A 140 8.42 -21.46 14.37
CA ILE A 140 8.64 -20.05 14.10
C ILE A 140 10.11 -19.76 14.32
N ALA A 141 10.85 -19.43 13.26
CA ALA A 141 12.30 -19.20 13.36
C ALA A 141 12.63 -17.85 14.01
N SER A 142 11.90 -16.81 13.63
CA SER A 142 12.04 -15.45 14.19
C SER A 142 10.76 -14.68 13.92
N TRP A 143 10.01 -14.35 14.96
CA TRP A 143 8.84 -13.48 14.87
C TRP A 143 8.99 -12.34 15.88
N GLU A 144 8.72 -11.12 15.42
CA GLU A 144 8.78 -9.92 16.23
C GLU A 144 7.39 -9.61 16.79
N ILE A 145 7.30 -9.45 18.11
CA ILE A 145 6.10 -8.95 18.76
C ILE A 145 6.08 -7.43 18.58
N ASP A 146 5.10 -6.92 17.85
CA ASP A 146 5.00 -5.50 17.49
C ASP A 146 4.48 -4.60 18.63
N PHE A 147 5.25 -4.48 19.71
CA PHE A 147 4.87 -3.69 20.89
C PHE A 147 4.77 -2.18 20.58
N PHE A 148 5.75 -1.63 19.83
CA PHE A 148 5.86 -0.20 19.51
C PHE A 148 5.15 0.21 18.20
N GLY A 149 4.52 -0.73 17.49
CA GLY A 149 3.76 -0.43 16.28
C GLY A 149 4.62 -0.22 15.03
N ARG A 150 5.87 -0.71 15.01
CA ARG A 150 6.77 -0.63 13.84
C ARG A 150 6.18 -1.37 12.65
N ILE A 151 5.79 -2.63 12.85
CA ILE A 151 5.23 -3.47 11.77
C ILE A 151 3.87 -2.94 11.35
N ARG A 152 3.02 -2.54 12.31
CA ARG A 152 1.74 -1.88 12.01
C ARG A 152 1.91 -0.59 11.20
N SER A 153 2.94 0.21 11.48
CA SER A 153 3.24 1.44 10.73
C SER A 153 3.71 1.15 9.30
N LEU A 154 4.55 0.12 9.09
CA LEU A 154 4.97 -0.31 7.75
C LEU A 154 3.80 -0.85 6.92
N LYS A 155 2.92 -1.64 7.56
CA LYS A 155 1.66 -2.10 6.95
C LYS A 155 0.79 -0.92 6.51
N GLU A 156 0.62 0.09 7.38
CA GLU A 156 -0.16 1.28 7.08
C GLU A 156 0.47 2.10 5.95
N GLN A 157 1.79 2.27 5.95
CA GLN A 157 2.53 2.91 4.86
C GLN A 157 2.26 2.21 3.52
N ALA A 158 2.35 0.87 3.47
CA ALA A 158 2.09 0.11 2.26
C ALA A 158 0.63 0.20 1.81
N LEU A 159 -0.33 0.29 2.75
CA LEU A 159 -1.73 0.53 2.44
C LEU A 159 -1.93 1.90 1.77
N GLN A 160 -1.35 2.96 2.34
CA GLN A 160 -1.47 4.31 1.79
C GLN A 160 -0.78 4.42 0.42
N GLN A 161 0.33 3.71 0.20
CA GLN A 161 0.95 3.61 -1.13
C GLN A 161 0.03 2.91 -2.15
N TYR A 162 -0.63 1.82 -1.77
CA TYR A 162 -1.64 1.17 -2.61
C TYR A 162 -2.80 2.12 -2.96
N LEU A 163 -3.38 2.80 -1.97
CA LEU A 163 -4.46 3.77 -2.20
C LEU A 163 -4.00 4.93 -3.11
N ALA A 164 -2.77 5.42 -2.95
CA ALA A 164 -2.21 6.43 -3.85
C ALA A 164 -2.08 5.93 -5.30
N THR A 165 -1.75 4.64 -5.50
CA THR A 165 -1.73 4.07 -6.86
C THR A 165 -3.12 3.96 -7.49
N GLU A 166 -4.17 3.74 -6.70
CA GLU A 166 -5.55 3.75 -7.21
C GLU A 166 -5.93 5.15 -7.74
N GLU A 167 -5.57 6.20 -7.02
CA GLU A 167 -5.78 7.58 -7.49
C GLU A 167 -4.90 7.90 -8.71
N ALA A 168 -3.66 7.39 -8.78
CA ALA A 168 -2.81 7.54 -9.96
C ALA A 168 -3.40 6.87 -11.21
N ARG A 169 -4.01 5.69 -11.07
CA ARG A 169 -4.75 5.03 -12.16
C ARG A 169 -5.94 5.88 -12.63
N ARG A 170 -6.69 6.46 -11.69
CA ARG A 170 -7.81 7.36 -12.01
C ARG A 170 -7.33 8.60 -12.77
N SER A 171 -6.21 9.19 -12.35
CA SER A 171 -5.57 10.32 -13.04
C SER A 171 -5.16 9.95 -14.48
N ALA A 172 -4.49 8.81 -14.66
CA ALA A 172 -4.11 8.30 -15.98
C ALA A 172 -5.32 8.08 -16.90
N GLN A 173 -6.44 7.59 -16.35
CA GLN A 173 -7.69 7.45 -17.10
C GLN A 173 -8.24 8.82 -17.56
N ILE A 174 -8.24 9.83 -16.68
CA ILE A 174 -8.68 11.19 -17.02
C ILE A 174 -7.79 11.76 -18.14
N SER A 175 -6.47 11.66 -18.00
CA SER A 175 -5.52 12.11 -19.02
C SER A 175 -5.74 11.42 -20.37
N LEU A 176 -5.96 10.10 -20.37
CA LEU A 176 -6.24 9.36 -21.60
C LEU A 176 -7.53 9.83 -22.29
N VAL A 177 -8.61 10.01 -21.53
CA VAL A 177 -9.88 10.53 -22.06
C VAL A 177 -9.68 11.93 -22.66
N SER A 178 -8.98 12.81 -21.95
CA SER A 178 -8.67 14.17 -22.42
C SER A 178 -7.83 14.17 -23.69
N GLU A 179 -6.80 13.32 -23.79
CA GLU A 179 -5.93 13.23 -24.96
C GLU A 179 -6.65 12.68 -26.19
N VAL A 180 -7.49 11.65 -26.03
CA VAL A 180 -8.31 11.12 -27.14
C VAL A 180 -9.25 12.20 -27.67
N ALA A 181 -9.91 12.94 -26.78
CA ALA A 181 -10.79 14.04 -27.16
C ALA A 181 -10.03 15.16 -27.88
N ARG A 182 -8.86 15.56 -27.35
CA ARG A 182 -8.00 16.59 -27.96
C ARG A 182 -7.58 16.22 -29.38
N VAL A 183 -7.11 14.98 -29.58
CA VAL A 183 -6.65 14.52 -30.89
C VAL A 183 -7.80 14.37 -31.88
N TYR A 184 -8.96 13.84 -31.45
CA TYR A 184 -10.14 13.75 -32.30
C TYR A 184 -10.59 15.13 -32.79
N LEU A 185 -10.70 16.10 -31.87
CA LEU A 185 -11.14 17.45 -32.20
C LEU A 185 -10.12 18.23 -33.05
N ALA A 186 -8.84 17.90 -32.96
CA ALA A 186 -7.81 18.50 -33.81
C ALA A 186 -7.82 17.95 -35.25
N LEU A 187 -8.38 16.76 -35.46
CA LEU A 187 -8.46 16.10 -36.77
C LEU A 187 -9.81 16.36 -37.47
N ALA A 188 -10.87 16.64 -36.71
CA ALA A 188 -12.21 16.92 -37.19
C ALA A 188 -12.30 18.27 -37.91
#